data_AF-A0A179G234-F1
#
_entry.id   AF-A0A179G234-F1
#
_cell.length_a   1.000
_cell.length_b   1.000
_cell.length_c   1.000
_cell.angle_alpha   90.00
_cell.angle_beta   90.00
_cell.angle_gamma   90.00
#
_symmetry.space_group_name_H-M   'P 1'
#
loop_
_entity.id
_entity.type
_entity.pdbx_description
1 polymer ?
#
loop_
_entity_poly.entity_id
_entity_poly.type
_entity_poly.pdbx_seq_one_letter_code
_entity_poly.pdbx_strand_id
1 'polypeptide(L)'
;MAFFYTAIGSPALLHPSIEKRGFACDTMTQGLTKDDCEYLSSIGMSGQGVNAKSPNGNISVGDQGPNKLIFTNQANKPVILLVWQSIREDFESSFLKVRKPKVSYSLPKQGDKVTVSLANAVSGGWSVVIDRKTQFSSHGQIDNTWGEFTSGENATVNISRLINMSGTRMSARTSGGCMAGMNTCVFVCRSNNTCGESQTYDLKNCKSGSQPGATWGLLVNGKGEENPEGGCQGWKDGGQVSIDLDS
;
A
#
# COMPACT_ATOMS: atom_id res chain seq x y z
N MET A 1 -0.28 2.59 11.30
CA MET A 1 0.57 3.40 12.20
C MET A 1 1.99 3.26 11.72
N ALA A 2 2.54 4.29 11.07
CA ALA A 2 3.95 4.33 10.67
C ALA A 2 4.70 5.15 11.72
N PHE A 3 5.74 4.56 12.32
CA PHE A 3 6.70 5.30 13.15
C PHE A 3 8.08 5.06 12.56
N PHE A 4 8.74 6.13 12.17
CA PHE A 4 10.14 6.11 11.77
C PHE A 4 11.00 6.43 12.99
N TYR A 5 12.09 5.69 13.17
CA TYR A 5 13.17 6.05 14.08
C TYR A 5 14.48 6.15 13.31
N THR A 6 15.24 7.21 13.63
CA THR A 6 16.60 7.45 13.14
C THR A 6 17.59 6.52 13.82
N ALA A 7 18.35 5.74 13.06
CA ALA A 7 19.48 4.98 13.56
C ALA A 7 20.72 5.89 13.72
N ILE A 8 21.35 5.83 14.89
CA ILE A 8 22.56 6.58 15.25
C ILE A 8 23.77 5.90 14.60
N GLY A 9 24.67 6.70 14.02
CA GLY A 9 25.78 6.26 13.20
C GLY A 9 26.84 5.40 13.91
N SER A 10 27.45 4.50 13.15
CA SER A 10 28.69 3.78 13.49
C SER A 10 29.69 3.91 12.32
N PRO A 11 31.00 3.85 12.59
CA PRO A 11 32.02 4.37 11.69
C PRO A 11 32.23 3.48 10.46
N ALA A 12 32.61 4.14 9.36
CA ALA A 12 32.77 3.55 8.05
C ALA A 12 33.93 2.55 7.99
N LEU A 13 33.59 1.27 7.81
CA LEU A 13 34.48 0.26 7.24
C LEU A 13 34.26 0.22 5.73
N LEU A 14 35.35 0.35 4.97
CA LEU A 14 35.39 0.17 3.52
C LEU A 14 34.98 -1.27 3.19
N HIS A 15 33.71 -1.45 2.80
CA HIS A 15 33.21 -2.71 2.30
C HIS A 15 33.43 -2.80 0.79
N PRO A 16 33.87 -3.95 0.26
CA PRO A 16 33.79 -4.20 -1.18
C PRO A 16 32.33 -4.04 -1.61
N SER A 17 32.11 -3.38 -2.74
CA SER A 17 30.78 -3.19 -3.33
C SER A 17 30.18 -4.55 -3.69
N ILE A 18 29.51 -5.18 -2.73
CA ILE A 18 28.58 -6.27 -2.99
C ILE A 18 27.45 -5.63 -3.78
N GLU A 19 27.48 -5.76 -5.11
CA GLU A 19 26.30 -5.52 -5.92
C GLU A 19 25.15 -6.29 -5.26
N LYS A 20 24.13 -5.54 -4.83
CA LYS A 20 22.93 -6.11 -4.24
C LYS A 20 22.27 -6.94 -5.35
N ARG A 21 22.57 -8.24 -5.40
CA ARG A 21 21.98 -9.15 -6.38
C ARG A 21 20.47 -9.08 -6.23
N GLY A 22 19.80 -8.56 -7.26
CA GLY A 22 18.36 -8.63 -7.37
C GLY A 22 17.89 -10.09 -7.30
N PHE A 23 16.61 -10.31 -7.02
CA PHE A 23 16.05 -11.66 -7.04
C PHE A 23 15.93 -12.18 -8.49
N ALA A 24 15.97 -13.50 -8.65
CA ALA A 24 15.85 -14.13 -9.95
C ALA A 24 14.40 -14.09 -10.49
N CYS A 25 14.30 -13.98 -11.81
CA CYS A 25 13.03 -13.98 -12.57
C CYS A 25 12.87 -15.23 -13.45
N ASP A 26 13.60 -16.30 -13.13
CA ASP A 26 13.53 -17.58 -13.84
C ASP A 26 12.21 -18.31 -13.59
N THR A 27 11.69 -18.17 -12.36
CA THR A 27 10.37 -18.65 -11.97
C THR A 27 9.52 -17.49 -11.52
N MET A 28 8.43 -17.27 -12.23
CA MET A 28 7.53 -16.15 -12.02
C MET A 28 6.41 -16.53 -11.05
N THR A 29 6.16 -15.65 -10.09
CA THR A 29 4.91 -15.68 -9.34
C THR A 29 3.76 -15.42 -10.31
N GLN A 30 2.68 -16.18 -10.17
CA GLN A 30 1.62 -16.12 -11.16
C GLN A 30 0.93 -14.75 -11.16
N GLY A 31 0.72 -14.21 -12.37
CA GLY A 31 0.13 -12.89 -12.57
C GLY A 31 1.15 -11.76 -12.66
N LEU A 32 2.44 -12.04 -12.44
CA LEU A 32 3.53 -11.11 -12.74
C LEU A 32 4.14 -11.48 -14.10
N THR A 33 4.43 -10.48 -14.95
CA THR A 33 5.14 -10.68 -16.22
C THR A 33 6.65 -10.66 -16.01
N LYS A 34 7.40 -11.29 -16.91
CA LYS A 34 8.87 -11.37 -16.83
C LYS A 34 9.51 -9.97 -16.77
N ASP A 35 9.14 -9.08 -17.69
CA ASP A 35 9.64 -7.70 -17.73
C ASP A 35 9.37 -6.93 -16.42
N ASP A 36 8.20 -7.14 -15.82
CA ASP A 36 7.85 -6.51 -14.54
C ASP A 36 8.68 -7.07 -13.39
N CYS A 37 8.92 -8.38 -13.36
CA CYS A 37 9.83 -8.98 -12.38
C CYS A 37 11.25 -8.45 -12.52
N GLU A 38 11.76 -8.40 -13.75
CA GLU A 38 13.11 -7.90 -14.03
C GLU A 38 13.24 -6.44 -13.59
N TYR A 39 12.22 -5.62 -13.86
CA TYR A 39 12.20 -4.25 -13.36
C TYR A 39 12.20 -4.18 -11.84
N LEU A 40 11.28 -4.89 -11.15
CA LEU A 40 11.22 -4.90 -9.69
C LEU A 40 12.55 -5.37 -9.07
N SER A 41 13.18 -6.38 -9.66
CA SER A 41 14.50 -6.87 -9.27
C SER A 41 15.57 -5.79 -9.45
N SER A 42 15.57 -5.10 -10.59
CA SER A 42 16.54 -4.05 -10.94
C SER A 42 16.48 -2.83 -10.00
N ILE A 43 15.29 -2.45 -9.52
CA ILE A 43 15.15 -1.36 -8.54
C ILE A 43 15.48 -1.80 -7.10
N GLY A 44 15.84 -3.07 -6.90
CA GLY A 44 16.34 -3.60 -5.64
C GLY A 44 15.27 -4.04 -4.65
N MET A 45 14.08 -4.38 -5.16
CA MET A 45 12.99 -4.95 -4.37
C MET A 45 13.41 -6.29 -3.77
N SER A 46 12.90 -6.63 -2.58
CA SER A 46 13.41 -7.81 -1.85
C SER A 46 12.97 -9.15 -2.46
N GLY A 47 11.96 -9.14 -3.34
CA GLY A 47 11.40 -10.33 -3.95
C GLY A 47 10.08 -10.06 -4.68
N GLN A 48 9.65 -11.03 -5.48
CA GLN A 48 8.30 -11.09 -6.03
C GLN A 48 7.26 -11.27 -4.91
N GLY A 49 5.99 -10.97 -5.18
CA GLY A 49 4.88 -11.31 -4.29
C GLY A 49 4.70 -12.82 -4.12
N VAL A 50 4.17 -13.21 -2.97
CA VAL A 50 3.79 -14.61 -2.72
C VAL A 50 2.67 -15.06 -3.65
N ASN A 51 1.72 -14.17 -3.95
CA ASN A 51 0.53 -14.40 -4.79
C ASN A 51 -0.19 -15.72 -4.46
N ALA A 52 -0.37 -16.00 -3.16
CA ALA A 52 -1.16 -17.15 -2.72
C ALA A 52 -2.54 -17.10 -3.39
N LYS A 53 -3.02 -18.22 -3.92
CA LYS A 53 -4.27 -18.26 -4.71
C LYS A 53 -5.48 -18.82 -3.98
N SER A 54 -5.25 -19.40 -2.80
CA SER A 54 -6.28 -19.93 -1.94
C SER A 54 -6.34 -19.13 -0.66
N PRO A 55 -7.50 -19.07 0.00
CA PRO A 55 -7.61 -18.50 1.34
C PRO A 55 -6.58 -19.13 2.28
N ASN A 56 -5.79 -18.29 2.92
CA ASN A 56 -4.67 -18.68 3.78
C ASN A 56 -4.75 -18.00 5.16
N GLY A 57 -5.94 -17.53 5.54
CA GLY A 57 -6.14 -16.72 6.75
C GLY A 57 -5.53 -15.31 6.66
N ASN A 58 -5.14 -14.86 5.48
CA ASN A 58 -4.40 -13.60 5.27
C ASN A 58 -4.78 -12.99 3.91
N ILE A 59 -3.80 -12.55 3.12
CA ILE A 59 -3.96 -11.99 1.77
C ILE A 59 -3.75 -13.09 0.71
N SER A 60 -4.69 -13.21 -0.23
CA SER A 60 -4.59 -14.09 -1.40
C SER A 60 -5.13 -13.40 -2.66
N VAL A 61 -4.60 -13.77 -3.83
CA VAL A 61 -5.15 -13.37 -5.13
C VAL A 61 -6.36 -14.22 -5.45
N GLY A 62 -7.43 -13.60 -5.93
CA GLY A 62 -8.72 -14.24 -6.20
C GLY A 62 -9.83 -13.66 -5.34
N ASP A 63 -11.00 -14.27 -5.40
CA ASP A 63 -12.26 -13.77 -4.81
C ASP A 63 -12.87 -14.75 -3.79
N GLN A 64 -12.08 -15.70 -3.31
CA GLN A 64 -12.49 -16.78 -2.40
C GLN A 64 -12.50 -16.37 -0.92
N GLY A 65 -11.91 -15.22 -0.56
CA GLY A 65 -11.94 -14.72 0.81
C GLY A 65 -13.17 -13.85 1.11
N PRO A 66 -13.42 -13.56 2.39
CA PRO A 66 -14.61 -12.80 2.80
C PRO A 66 -14.57 -11.35 2.30
N ASN A 67 -13.44 -10.65 2.45
CA ASN A 67 -13.33 -9.25 2.02
C ASN A 67 -12.55 -9.16 0.72
N LYS A 68 -12.91 -8.24 -0.17
CA LYS A 68 -12.32 -8.14 -1.51
C LYS A 68 -11.85 -6.73 -1.82
N LEU A 69 -10.61 -6.61 -2.28
CA LEU A 69 -10.08 -5.42 -2.93
C LEU A 69 -10.01 -5.70 -4.43
N ILE A 70 -10.73 -4.92 -5.24
CA ILE A 70 -10.77 -5.08 -6.70
C ILE A 70 -9.98 -3.94 -7.31
N PHE A 71 -8.78 -4.23 -7.78
CA PHE A 71 -7.89 -3.26 -8.39
C PHE A 71 -8.14 -3.20 -9.89
N THR A 72 -8.28 -1.99 -10.43
CA THR A 72 -8.41 -1.74 -11.87
C THR A 72 -7.32 -0.78 -12.31
N ASN A 73 -6.59 -1.12 -13.36
CA ASN A 73 -5.69 -0.17 -14.01
C ASN A 73 -6.51 0.84 -14.82
N GLN A 74 -6.56 2.10 -14.41
CA GLN A 74 -7.19 3.19 -15.18
C GLN A 74 -6.19 3.94 -16.06
N ALA A 75 -4.90 3.66 -15.90
CA ALA A 75 -3.83 4.25 -16.68
C ALA A 75 -3.83 3.72 -18.12
N ASN A 76 -3.38 4.55 -19.06
CA ASN A 76 -3.06 4.15 -20.43
C ASN A 76 -1.67 3.52 -20.59
N LYS A 77 -1.11 2.98 -19.50
CA LYS A 77 0.26 2.45 -19.38
C LYS A 77 0.29 1.26 -18.42
N PRO A 78 1.32 0.40 -18.48
CA PRO A 78 1.42 -0.75 -17.60
C PRO A 78 1.51 -0.35 -16.13
N VAL A 79 0.82 -1.09 -15.27
CA VAL A 79 0.83 -0.93 -13.82
C VAL A 79 1.24 -2.24 -13.17
N ILE A 80 2.18 -2.17 -12.23
CA ILE A 80 2.50 -3.30 -11.33
C ILE A 80 1.92 -2.98 -9.96
N LEU A 81 0.92 -3.76 -9.56
CA LEU A 81 0.31 -3.68 -8.24
C LEU A 81 1.20 -4.39 -7.21
N LEU A 82 1.46 -3.72 -6.09
CA LEU A 82 2.15 -4.29 -4.93
C LEU A 82 1.25 -4.19 -3.71
N VAL A 83 0.97 -5.31 -3.04
CA VAL A 83 0.17 -5.35 -1.79
C VAL A 83 0.99 -5.99 -0.69
N TRP A 84 1.05 -5.36 0.48
CA TRP A 84 1.71 -5.89 1.67
C TRP A 84 0.72 -6.01 2.84
N GLN A 85 1.10 -6.84 3.79
CA GLN A 85 0.43 -6.94 5.07
C GLN A 85 1.18 -6.07 6.08
N SER A 86 0.45 -5.34 6.89
CA SER A 86 0.97 -4.69 8.09
C SER A 86 0.80 -5.63 9.28
N ILE A 87 1.92 -5.98 9.91
CA ILE A 87 1.92 -6.77 11.14
C ILE A 87 1.88 -5.79 12.32
N ARG A 88 1.11 -6.12 13.36
CA ARG A 88 1.06 -5.31 14.58
C ARG A 88 2.49 -5.13 15.12
N GLU A 89 2.83 -3.91 15.51
CA GLU A 89 4.17 -3.52 16.00
C GLU A 89 5.31 -3.61 14.96
N ASP A 90 5.02 -3.98 13.71
CA ASP A 90 5.98 -3.89 12.59
C ASP A 90 5.76 -2.60 11.79
N PHE A 91 6.57 -1.59 12.11
CA PHE A 91 6.57 -0.29 11.45
C PHE A 91 7.27 -0.29 10.08
N GLU A 92 7.87 -1.41 9.69
CA GLU A 92 8.64 -1.56 8.44
C GLU A 92 7.92 -2.37 7.37
N SER A 93 6.68 -2.81 7.64
CA SER A 93 5.89 -3.67 6.75
C SER A 93 5.84 -3.22 5.28
N SER A 94 5.95 -1.91 5.05
CA SER A 94 5.88 -1.28 3.72
C SER A 94 7.24 -1.04 3.04
N PHE A 95 8.35 -1.43 3.68
CA PHE A 95 9.71 -1.21 3.20
C PHE A 95 10.08 -2.33 2.22
N LEU A 96 9.48 -2.31 1.03
CA LEU A 96 9.56 -3.42 0.08
C LEU A 96 10.96 -3.66 -0.51
N LYS A 97 11.93 -2.77 -0.24
CA LYS A 97 13.35 -3.00 -0.51
C LYS A 97 13.96 -4.12 0.36
N VAL A 98 13.33 -4.42 1.50
CA VAL A 98 13.74 -5.46 2.48
C VAL A 98 12.61 -6.40 2.91
N ARG A 99 11.34 -6.04 2.66
CA ARG A 99 10.16 -6.88 2.96
C ARG A 99 9.49 -7.38 1.69
N LYS A 100 9.28 -8.69 1.60
CA LYS A 100 8.59 -9.31 0.46
C LYS A 100 7.10 -8.94 0.50
N PRO A 101 6.49 -8.41 -0.58
CA PRO A 101 5.06 -8.16 -0.59
C PRO A 101 4.27 -9.47 -0.59
N LYS A 102 2.99 -9.40 -0.21
CA LYS A 102 2.06 -10.53 -0.33
C LYS A 102 1.62 -10.71 -1.78
N VAL A 103 1.42 -9.61 -2.51
CA VAL A 103 1.04 -9.62 -3.93
C VAL A 103 1.98 -8.74 -4.74
N SER A 104 2.43 -9.24 -5.88
CA SER A 104 2.97 -8.45 -7.00
C SER A 104 2.25 -8.90 -8.27
N TYR A 105 1.52 -8.02 -8.94
CA TYR A 105 0.65 -8.40 -10.05
C TYR A 105 0.72 -7.39 -11.19
N SER A 106 0.83 -7.87 -12.42
CA SER A 106 0.90 -7.06 -13.63
C SER A 106 -0.50 -6.75 -14.16
N LEU A 107 -0.77 -5.48 -14.39
CA LEU A 107 -1.96 -4.96 -15.06
C LEU A 107 -1.50 -4.16 -16.30
N PRO A 108 -1.13 -4.84 -17.40
CA PRO A 108 -0.45 -4.22 -18.52
C PRO A 108 -1.28 -3.19 -19.30
N LYS A 109 -2.61 -3.27 -19.27
CA LYS A 109 -3.51 -2.44 -20.07
C LYS A 109 -4.57 -1.74 -19.22
N GLN A 110 -5.06 -0.61 -19.73
CA GLN A 110 -6.22 0.06 -19.15
C GLN A 110 -7.42 -0.91 -19.10
N GLY A 111 -8.11 -0.93 -17.97
CA GLY A 111 -9.24 -1.81 -17.70
C GLY A 111 -8.86 -3.19 -17.18
N ASP A 112 -7.57 -3.57 -17.17
CA ASP A 112 -7.14 -4.81 -16.53
C ASP A 112 -7.46 -4.79 -15.05
N LYS A 113 -7.90 -5.93 -14.51
CA LYS A 113 -8.33 -6.08 -13.12
C LYS A 113 -7.67 -7.25 -12.43
N VAL A 114 -7.46 -7.10 -11.13
CA VAL A 114 -7.16 -8.21 -10.23
C VAL A 114 -7.94 -8.05 -8.93
N THR A 115 -8.54 -9.14 -8.48
CA THR A 115 -9.15 -9.22 -7.15
C THR A 115 -8.14 -9.78 -6.16
N VAL A 116 -8.00 -9.12 -5.02
CA VAL A 116 -7.26 -9.59 -3.87
C VAL A 116 -8.23 -9.81 -2.72
N SER A 117 -8.27 -11.03 -2.22
CA SER A 117 -9.06 -11.45 -1.08
C SER A 117 -8.29 -11.23 0.22
N LEU A 118 -9.00 -10.80 1.27
CA LEU A 118 -8.49 -10.62 2.61
C LEU A 118 -9.33 -11.43 3.60
N ALA A 119 -8.68 -12.19 4.48
CA ALA A 119 -9.31 -12.64 5.73
C ALA A 119 -9.72 -11.44 6.60
N ASN A 120 -10.52 -11.66 7.64
CA ASN A 120 -10.83 -10.64 8.64
C ASN A 120 -9.60 -10.29 9.49
N ALA A 121 -9.58 -9.07 10.05
CA ALA A 121 -8.49 -8.56 10.90
C ALA A 121 -7.12 -8.53 10.20
N VAL A 122 -7.11 -8.34 8.88
CA VAL A 122 -5.89 -8.13 8.10
C VAL A 122 -5.74 -6.64 7.82
N SER A 123 -4.65 -6.06 8.31
CA SER A 123 -4.24 -4.71 7.93
C SER A 123 -3.10 -4.77 6.91
N GLY A 124 -2.98 -3.72 6.12
CA GLY A 124 -1.93 -3.62 5.11
C GLY A 124 -2.06 -2.38 4.26
N GLY A 125 -1.36 -2.40 3.13
CA GLY A 125 -1.44 -1.34 2.15
C GLY A 125 -1.08 -1.83 0.77
N TRP A 126 -1.25 -0.93 -0.18
CA TRP A 126 -0.83 -1.13 -1.55
C TRP A 126 -0.18 0.12 -2.12
N SER A 127 0.61 -0.10 -3.15
CA SER A 127 1.16 0.93 -4.00
C SER A 127 1.32 0.36 -5.41
N VAL A 128 1.72 1.20 -6.34
CA VAL A 128 1.88 0.83 -7.74
C VAL A 128 3.20 1.32 -8.30
N VAL A 129 3.80 0.48 -9.15
CA VAL A 129 4.84 0.89 -10.08
C VAL A 129 4.18 1.19 -11.41
N ILE A 130 4.37 2.42 -11.90
CA ILE A 130 3.78 2.90 -13.14
C ILE A 130 4.84 2.91 -14.23
N ASP A 131 4.54 2.26 -15.36
CA ASP A 131 5.35 2.29 -16.59
C ASP A 131 6.84 1.95 -16.35
N ARG A 132 7.12 1.09 -15.36
CA ARG A 132 8.48 0.73 -14.94
C ARG A 132 9.38 1.95 -14.72
N LYS A 133 8.82 3.00 -14.09
CA LYS A 133 9.54 4.24 -13.77
C LYS A 133 9.54 4.57 -12.27
N THR A 134 8.57 4.08 -11.52
CA THR A 134 8.48 4.31 -10.07
C THR A 134 9.66 3.66 -9.34
N GLN A 135 10.36 4.45 -8.54
CA GLN A 135 11.53 4.03 -7.75
C GLN A 135 11.17 3.83 -6.27
N PHE A 136 12.15 3.45 -5.47
CA PHE A 136 12.06 3.52 -4.02
C PHE A 136 12.34 4.94 -3.51
N SER A 137 11.69 5.32 -2.42
CA SER A 137 12.05 6.49 -1.63
C SER A 137 13.40 6.25 -0.94
N SER A 138 13.98 7.29 -0.34
CA SER A 138 15.18 7.19 0.50
C SER A 138 15.05 6.17 1.63
N HIS A 139 13.82 5.83 2.04
CA HIS A 139 13.53 4.88 3.11
C HIS A 139 13.32 3.44 2.62
N GLY A 140 13.36 3.17 1.30
CA GLY A 140 13.16 1.82 0.77
C GLY A 140 11.68 1.41 0.63
N GLN A 141 10.80 2.39 0.59
CA GLN A 141 9.36 2.29 0.36
C GLN A 141 9.05 2.69 -1.09
N ILE A 142 7.99 2.19 -1.73
CA ILE A 142 7.64 2.61 -3.09
C ILE A 142 7.34 4.11 -3.11
N ASP A 143 8.10 4.88 -3.90
CA ASP A 143 8.00 6.35 -3.98
C ASP A 143 6.77 6.76 -4.81
N ASN A 144 5.59 6.59 -4.22
CA ASN A 144 4.32 6.87 -4.87
C ASN A 144 3.23 7.14 -3.83
N THR A 145 2.04 7.53 -4.28
CA THR A 145 0.82 7.49 -3.45
C THR A 145 0.46 6.04 -3.13
N TRP A 146 -0.03 5.82 -1.92
CA TRP A 146 -0.40 4.52 -1.39
C TRP A 146 -1.89 4.47 -1.09
N GLY A 147 -2.41 3.28 -0.89
CA GLY A 147 -3.61 3.11 -0.10
C GLY A 147 -3.35 2.17 1.07
N GLU A 148 -4.13 2.37 2.13
CA GLU A 148 -4.04 1.60 3.36
C GLU A 148 -5.40 0.97 3.66
N PHE A 149 -5.39 -0.25 4.20
CA PHE A 149 -6.61 -0.98 4.54
C PHE A 149 -6.48 -1.73 5.86
N THR A 150 -7.63 -1.93 6.49
CA THR A 150 -7.88 -2.92 7.55
C THR A 150 -9.19 -3.62 7.22
N SER A 151 -9.24 -4.95 7.28
CA SER A 151 -10.47 -5.74 7.07
C SER A 151 -11.09 -6.22 8.38
N GLY A 152 -12.33 -6.73 8.32
CA GLY A 152 -13.08 -7.25 9.48
C GLY A 152 -14.16 -6.29 9.98
N GLU A 153 -14.48 -6.35 11.26
CA GLU A 153 -15.58 -5.59 11.87
C GLU A 153 -15.44 -4.06 11.67
N ASN A 154 -14.21 -3.55 11.86
CA ASN A 154 -13.86 -2.14 11.71
C ASN A 154 -13.23 -1.82 10.35
N ALA A 155 -13.65 -2.55 9.30
CA ALA A 155 -13.01 -2.46 7.99
C ALA A 155 -12.96 -1.03 7.47
N THR A 156 -11.75 -0.56 7.15
CA THR A 156 -11.46 0.84 6.81
C THR A 156 -10.44 0.89 5.68
N VAL A 157 -10.65 1.77 4.70
CA VAL A 157 -9.72 2.02 3.59
C VAL A 157 -9.46 3.51 3.43
N ASN A 158 -8.23 3.93 3.13
CA ASN A 158 -7.91 5.33 2.84
C ASN A 158 -6.81 5.43 1.78
N ILE A 159 -6.61 6.65 1.26
CA ILE A 159 -5.48 6.97 0.38
C ILE A 159 -4.43 7.74 1.17
N SER A 160 -3.16 7.46 0.93
CA SER A 160 -2.04 8.02 1.68
C SER A 160 -1.01 8.62 0.75
N ARG A 161 -0.83 9.93 0.86
CA ARG A 161 0.14 10.72 0.08
C ARG A 161 1.40 11.03 0.89
N LEU A 162 1.63 10.30 1.99
CA LEU A 162 2.68 10.58 2.95
C LEU A 162 4.08 10.30 2.40
N ILE A 163 4.22 9.27 1.55
CA ILE A 163 5.52 8.94 0.96
C ILE A 163 5.87 9.90 -0.18
N ASN A 164 4.88 10.20 -1.02
CA ASN A 164 5.02 11.14 -2.12
C ASN A 164 3.72 11.91 -2.34
N MET A 165 3.70 13.18 -1.96
CA MET A 165 2.52 14.03 -2.16
C MET A 165 2.19 14.24 -3.64
N SER A 166 3.17 14.11 -4.52
CA SER A 166 3.03 14.25 -5.98
C SER A 166 2.86 12.90 -6.69
N GLY A 167 2.57 11.84 -5.93
CA GLY A 167 2.35 10.51 -6.47
C GLY A 167 1.13 10.40 -7.38
N THR A 168 1.02 9.22 -7.97
CA THR A 168 -0.02 8.81 -8.90
C THR A 168 -1.40 8.93 -8.27
N ARG A 169 -2.38 9.39 -9.05
CA ARG A 169 -3.74 9.54 -8.57
C ARG A 169 -4.37 8.16 -8.33
N MET A 170 -5.05 7.99 -7.21
CA MET A 170 -5.78 6.75 -6.90
C MET A 170 -7.09 7.06 -6.19
N SER A 171 -8.04 6.15 -6.31
CA SER A 171 -9.30 6.19 -5.56
C SER A 171 -9.73 4.80 -5.12
N ALA A 172 -10.43 4.75 -3.98
CA ALA A 172 -11.00 3.54 -3.42
C ALA A 172 -12.45 3.81 -3.01
N ARG A 173 -13.39 3.02 -3.51
CA ARG A 173 -14.81 3.10 -3.18
C ARG A 173 -15.27 1.83 -2.48
N THR A 174 -15.84 1.97 -1.28
CA THR A 174 -16.39 0.85 -0.53
C THR A 174 -17.80 0.50 -1.03
N SER A 175 -18.24 -0.74 -0.80
CA SER A 175 -19.61 -1.19 -1.08
C SER A 175 -20.68 -0.34 -0.38
N GLY A 176 -20.35 0.27 0.76
CA GLY A 176 -21.23 1.19 1.49
C GLY A 176 -21.24 2.62 0.94
N GLY A 177 -20.54 2.89 -0.17
CA GLY A 177 -20.58 4.17 -0.88
C GLY A 177 -19.55 5.20 -0.43
N CYS A 178 -18.69 4.91 0.55
CA CYS A 178 -17.61 5.81 0.94
C CYS A 178 -16.51 5.83 -0.14
N MET A 179 -15.96 7.01 -0.42
CA MET A 179 -14.89 7.21 -1.39
C MET A 179 -13.65 7.85 -0.74
N ALA A 180 -12.53 7.15 -0.80
CA ALA A 180 -11.21 7.71 -0.55
C ALA A 180 -10.52 8.03 -1.90
N GLY A 181 -9.77 9.12 -1.95
CA GLY A 181 -9.12 9.59 -3.18
C GLY A 181 -8.17 10.75 -2.88
N MET A 182 -7.56 11.35 -3.89
CA MET A 182 -6.50 12.36 -3.71
C MET A 182 -6.87 13.59 -2.85
N ASN A 183 -8.16 13.85 -2.68
CA ASN A 183 -8.70 14.98 -1.91
C ASN A 183 -9.77 14.57 -0.87
N THR A 184 -10.06 13.29 -0.71
CA THR A 184 -11.15 12.80 0.16
C THR A 184 -10.67 11.60 0.94
N CYS A 185 -10.86 11.57 2.26
CA CYS A 185 -10.31 10.51 3.12
C CYS A 185 -8.84 10.18 2.80
N VAL A 186 -8.01 11.21 2.85
CA VAL A 186 -6.62 11.17 2.41
C VAL A 186 -5.65 11.66 3.47
N PHE A 187 -4.63 10.85 3.72
CA PHE A 187 -3.49 11.26 4.52
C PHE A 187 -2.54 12.13 3.70
N VAL A 188 -2.18 13.30 4.21
CA VAL A 188 -1.26 14.24 3.56
C VAL A 188 -0.26 14.81 4.56
N CYS A 189 0.92 15.17 4.08
CA CYS A 189 1.90 15.85 4.90
C CYS A 189 1.45 17.28 5.21
N ARG A 190 1.72 17.73 6.45
CA ARG A 190 1.52 19.12 6.86
C ARG A 190 2.51 20.05 6.16
N SER A 191 3.71 19.54 5.90
CA SER A 191 4.79 20.21 5.17
C SER A 191 5.62 19.17 4.42
N ASN A 192 6.38 19.61 3.42
CA ASN A 192 7.23 18.77 2.56
C ASN A 192 6.48 17.77 1.67
N ASN A 193 7.20 17.17 0.71
CA ASN A 193 6.64 16.16 -0.20
C ASN A 193 6.57 14.75 0.41
N THR A 194 7.27 14.54 1.52
CA THR A 194 7.33 13.24 2.23
C THR A 194 7.30 13.47 3.74
N CYS A 195 6.64 12.58 4.47
CA CYS A 195 6.49 12.61 5.91
C CYS A 195 6.03 11.24 6.43
N GLY A 196 5.92 11.11 7.76
CA GLY A 196 5.54 9.85 8.39
C GLY A 196 5.89 9.79 9.87
N GLU A 197 6.58 10.80 10.38
CA GLU A 197 6.72 11.00 11.81
C GLU A 197 5.38 11.43 12.43
N SER A 198 5.22 11.10 13.71
CA SER A 198 4.10 11.54 14.53
C SER A 198 3.86 13.04 14.36
N GLN A 199 2.61 13.46 14.26
CA GLN A 199 2.24 14.89 14.15
C GLN A 199 2.76 15.62 12.88
N THR A 200 3.28 14.92 11.88
CA THR A 200 3.73 15.55 10.62
C THR A 200 2.70 15.49 9.49
N TYR A 201 1.54 14.89 9.75
CA TYR A 201 0.52 14.62 8.74
C TYR A 201 -0.91 14.82 9.26
N ASP A 202 -1.84 14.97 8.34
CA ASP A 202 -3.28 15.11 8.60
C ASP A 202 -4.10 14.10 7.78
N LEU A 203 -5.24 13.67 8.32
CA LEU A 203 -6.30 13.00 7.53
C LEU A 203 -7.32 14.06 7.08
N LYS A 204 -7.31 14.40 5.79
CA LYS A 204 -8.19 15.43 5.22
C LYS A 204 -9.50 14.85 4.69
N ASN A 205 -10.56 15.64 4.86
CA ASN A 205 -11.89 15.40 4.29
C ASN A 205 -12.42 13.99 4.57
N CYS A 206 -12.30 13.55 5.82
CA CYS A 206 -12.77 12.25 6.30
C CYS A 206 -13.57 12.31 7.60
N LYS A 207 -14.01 13.51 8.02
CA LYS A 207 -14.80 13.65 9.25
C LYS A 207 -16.08 12.82 9.16
N SER A 208 -16.52 12.25 10.28
CA SER A 208 -17.82 11.58 10.35
C SER A 208 -18.93 12.49 9.81
N GLY A 209 -19.74 11.95 8.90
CA GLY A 209 -20.81 12.70 8.22
C GLY A 209 -20.37 13.51 6.98
N SER A 210 -19.07 13.60 6.66
CA SER A 210 -18.61 14.22 5.40
C SER A 210 -19.03 13.45 4.14
N GLN A 211 -19.21 12.13 4.28
CA GLN A 211 -19.79 11.22 3.31
C GLN A 211 -20.22 9.93 4.03
N PRO A 212 -21.02 9.05 3.39
CA PRO A 212 -21.40 7.76 3.98
C PRO A 212 -20.16 6.96 4.39
N GLY A 213 -20.11 6.47 5.63
CA GLY A 213 -19.04 5.60 6.11
C GLY A 213 -17.67 6.25 6.33
N ALA A 214 -17.53 7.57 6.17
CA ALA A 214 -16.28 8.25 6.55
C ALA A 214 -16.13 8.30 8.07
N THR A 215 -14.94 7.98 8.56
CA THR A 215 -14.57 8.04 9.97
C THR A 215 -13.26 8.79 10.13
N TRP A 216 -13.16 9.51 11.25
CA TRP A 216 -11.96 10.23 11.66
C TRP A 216 -11.82 10.14 13.18
N GLY A 217 -10.59 9.96 13.65
CA GLY A 217 -10.25 9.92 15.06
C GLY A 217 -8.81 10.31 15.30
N LEU A 218 -8.39 10.19 16.57
CA LEU A 218 -7.03 10.38 17.01
C LEU A 218 -6.58 9.14 17.78
N LEU A 219 -5.46 8.58 17.35
CA LEU A 219 -4.80 7.48 18.04
C LEU A 219 -3.59 8.02 18.80
N VAL A 220 -3.57 7.84 20.12
CA VAL A 220 -2.45 8.20 20.97
C VAL A 220 -1.36 7.14 20.85
N ASN A 221 -0.14 7.55 20.54
CA ASN A 221 1.01 6.65 20.47
C ASN A 221 1.65 6.38 21.84
N GLY A 222 2.66 5.51 21.88
CA GLY A 222 3.39 5.18 23.12
C GLY A 222 4.14 6.36 23.76
N LYS A 223 4.18 7.52 23.11
CA LYS A 223 4.76 8.78 23.61
C LYS A 223 3.70 9.80 24.03
N GLY A 224 2.41 9.46 23.98
CA GLY A 224 1.33 10.39 24.29
C GLY A 224 0.96 11.35 23.15
N GLU A 225 1.49 11.15 21.94
CA GLU A 225 1.20 12.01 20.80
C GLU A 225 -0.03 11.49 20.03
N GLU A 226 -0.98 12.39 19.78
CA GLU A 226 -2.19 12.11 19.01
C GLU A 226 -1.89 12.12 17.51
N ASN A 227 -2.22 11.03 16.82
CA ASN A 227 -2.06 10.91 15.38
C ASN A 227 -3.42 10.69 14.73
N PRO A 228 -3.72 11.37 13.60
CA PRO A 228 -4.99 11.17 12.92
C PRO A 228 -5.12 9.73 12.43
N GLU A 229 -6.31 9.17 12.59
CA GLU A 229 -6.71 7.86 12.09
C GLU A 229 -8.10 7.91 11.46
N GLY A 230 -8.44 6.86 10.72
CA GLY A 230 -9.75 6.73 10.08
C GLY A 230 -9.65 6.45 8.58
N GLY A 231 -10.75 6.70 7.89
CA GLY A 231 -10.90 6.39 6.48
C GLY A 231 -12.34 6.05 6.11
N CYS A 232 -12.47 5.32 5.02
CA CYS A 232 -13.74 4.86 4.49
C CYS A 232 -14.11 3.46 4.97
N GLN A 233 -15.26 3.37 5.66
CA GLN A 233 -15.90 2.12 6.07
C GLN A 233 -17.02 1.71 5.09
N GLY A 234 -17.86 0.76 5.50
CA GLY A 234 -18.97 0.24 4.68
C GLY A 234 -18.62 -1.03 3.92
N TRP A 235 -17.60 -1.76 4.36
CA TRP A 235 -17.18 -3.04 3.78
C TRP A 235 -16.78 -4.08 4.84
N LYS A 236 -17.46 -4.05 6.00
CA LYS A 236 -17.21 -4.97 7.12
C LYS A 236 -17.53 -6.43 6.79
N ASP A 237 -16.76 -7.35 7.35
CA ASP A 237 -16.99 -8.80 7.41
C ASP A 237 -17.60 -9.46 6.15
N GLY A 238 -17.09 -9.12 4.96
CA GLY A 238 -17.68 -9.61 3.70
C GLY A 238 -17.85 -8.57 2.60
N GLY A 239 -17.39 -7.35 2.82
CA GLY A 239 -17.56 -6.24 1.89
C GLY A 239 -16.49 -6.15 0.80
N GLN A 240 -16.70 -5.21 -0.13
CA GLN A 240 -15.79 -5.00 -1.26
C GLN A 240 -15.34 -3.55 -1.34
N VAL A 241 -14.12 -3.36 -1.82
CA VAL A 241 -13.57 -2.06 -2.18
C VAL A 241 -13.15 -2.10 -3.65
N SER A 242 -13.75 -1.24 -4.46
CA SER A 242 -13.31 -1.01 -5.84
C SER A 242 -12.21 0.05 -5.86
N ILE A 243 -11.08 -0.27 -6.44
CA ILE A 243 -9.88 0.56 -6.43
C ILE A 243 -9.47 0.86 -7.86
N ASP A 244 -9.35 2.14 -8.16
CA ASP A 244 -8.88 2.64 -9.45
C ASP A 244 -7.44 3.15 -9.29
N LEU A 245 -6.54 2.59 -10.09
CA LEU A 245 -5.10 2.89 -10.10
C LEU A 245 -4.80 3.85 -11.26
N ASP A 246 -4.21 5.02 -10.96
CA ASP A 246 -3.93 6.12 -11.90
C ASP A 246 -5.19 6.74 -12.55
N SER A 247 -6.17 7.14 -11.73
CA SER A 247 -7.47 7.72 -12.14
C SER A 247 -7.52 9.24 -12.10
#